data_AF-A0A097PQH6-F1
#
_entry.id   AF-A0A097PQH6-F1
#
_cell.length_a   1.000
_cell.length_b   1.000
_cell.length_c   1.000
_cell.angle_alpha   90.00
_cell.angle_beta   90.00
_cell.angle_gamma   90.00
#
_symmetry.space_group_name_H-M   'P 1'
#
loop_
_entity.id
_entity.type
_entity.pdbx_description
1 polymer ?
#
loop_
_entity_poly.entity_id
_entity_poly.type
_entity_poly.pdbx_seq_one_letter_code
_entity_poly.pdbx_strand_id
1 'polypeptide(L)'
;YLTKDHAIFLHNLLNGDGIQSIAQFRKEALFEDYRISSQNDDRIAFTIDLSLLHRALRSIVTIYTEFGNRLQIKLVKKLPPHSNQAMPFLTFETKGYKSAVI
;
A
#
# COMPACT_ATOMS: atom_id res chain seq x y z
N TYR A 1 8.49 1.01 1.84
CA TYR A 1 8.93 1.15 3.24
C TYR A 1 8.21 2.34 3.85
N LEU A 2 7.64 2.19 5.03
CA LEU A 2 6.79 3.16 5.70
C LEU A 2 7.35 3.47 7.09
N THR A 3 7.46 4.75 7.45
CA THR A 3 7.87 5.23 8.77
C THR A 3 6.91 6.32 9.26
N LYS A 4 7.09 6.80 10.49
CA LYS A 4 6.27 7.88 11.07
C LYS A 4 6.20 9.16 10.22
N ASP A 5 7.23 9.41 9.42
CA ASP A 5 7.41 10.69 8.71
C ASP A 5 7.49 10.53 7.20
N HIS A 6 7.79 9.32 6.70
CA HIS A 6 8.08 9.10 5.28
C HIS A 6 7.44 7.84 4.72
N ALA A 7 7.06 7.92 3.45
CA ALA A 7 6.81 6.77 2.61
C ALA A 7 7.89 6.70 1.53
N ILE A 8 8.51 5.54 1.41
CA ILE A 8 9.64 5.28 0.52
C ILE A 8 9.27 4.12 -0.40
N PHE A 9 9.29 4.39 -1.71
CA PHE A 9 9.11 3.39 -2.75
C PHE A 9 10.49 3.02 -3.28
N LEU A 10 10.80 1.72 -3.26
CA LEU A 10 12.01 1.15 -3.82
C LEU A 10 11.59 0.19 -4.93
N HIS A 11 12.09 0.42 -6.13
CA HIS A 11 11.91 -0.49 -7.25
C HIS A 11 13.26 -0.89 -7.83
N ASN A 12 13.54 -2.20 -7.80
CA ASN A 12 14.71 -2.78 -8.41
C ASN A 12 14.31 -3.27 -9.80
N LEU A 13 14.77 -2.58 -10.85
CA LEU A 13 14.39 -2.89 -12.23
C LEU A 13 15.11 -4.14 -12.77
N LEU A 14 16.25 -4.51 -12.16
CA LEU A 14 17.10 -5.61 -12.58
C LEU A 14 17.63 -6.34 -11.34
N ASN A 15 17.32 -7.64 -11.24
CA ASN A 15 17.69 -8.49 -10.11
C ASN A 15 19.21 -8.47 -9.84
N GLY A 16 19.61 -7.99 -8.67
CA GLY A 16 20.96 -8.17 -8.11
C GLY A 16 21.89 -6.97 -8.25
N ASP A 17 22.18 -6.52 -9.48
CA ASP A 17 23.28 -5.58 -9.78
C ASP A 17 22.89 -4.30 -10.55
N GLY A 18 21.60 -4.04 -10.77
CA GLY A 18 21.15 -2.98 -11.70
C GLY A 18 20.54 -1.71 -11.09
N ILE A 19 19.96 -0.90 -11.97
CA ILE A 19 19.39 0.43 -11.68
C ILE A 19 18.28 0.31 -10.64
N GLN A 20 18.46 1.00 -9.52
CA GLN A 20 17.46 1.18 -8.49
C GLN A 20 16.75 2.51 -8.68
N SER A 21 15.43 2.49 -8.57
CA SER A 21 14.64 3.71 -8.46
C SER A 21 14.14 3.84 -7.02
N ILE A 22 14.49 4.97 -6.40
CA ILE A 22 14.08 5.31 -5.04
C ILE A 22 13.29 6.60 -5.10
N ALA A 23 12.04 6.55 -4.62
CA ALA A 23 11.22 7.73 -4.43
C ALA A 23 10.84 7.85 -2.95
N GLN A 24 11.22 8.96 -2.33
CA GLN A 24 10.92 9.26 -0.95
C GLN A 24 10.04 10.49 -0.86
N PHE A 25 8.95 10.37 -0.10
CA PHE A 25 8.01 11.44 0.15
C PHE A 25 7.83 11.62 1.65
N ARG A 26 7.71 12.87 2.09
CA ARG A 26 7.14 13.17 3.40
C ARG A 26 5.70 12.69 3.45
N LYS A 27 5.24 12.16 4.58
CA LYS A 27 3.88 11.59 4.69
C LYS A 27 2.80 12.59 4.32
N GLU A 28 2.98 13.87 4.65
CA GLU A 28 2.01 14.94 4.39
C GLU A 28 1.89 15.27 2.90
N ALA A 29 2.89 14.91 2.10
CA ALA A 29 2.84 15.09 0.65
C ALA A 29 1.98 14.03 -0.04
N LEU A 30 1.74 12.87 0.60
CA LEU A 30 0.98 11.76 0.02
C LEU A 30 -0.35 11.51 0.71
N PHE A 31 -0.46 11.81 2.01
CA PHE A 31 -1.58 11.38 2.84
C PHE A 31 -2.12 12.56 3.67
N GLU A 32 -3.44 12.71 3.65
CA GLU A 32 -4.16 13.63 4.55
C GLU A 32 -4.24 13.08 5.99
N ASP A 33 -4.43 11.76 6.14
CA ASP A 33 -4.34 11.05 7.42
C ASP A 33 -3.36 9.88 7.27
N TYR A 34 -2.42 9.78 8.21
CA TYR A 34 -1.38 8.77 8.22
C TYR A 34 -1.17 8.23 9.64
N ARG A 35 -1.45 6.94 9.82
CA ARG A 35 -1.27 6.22 11.09
C ARG A 35 -0.52 4.94 10.85
N ILE A 36 0.55 4.74 11.61
CA ILE A 36 1.38 3.56 11.58
C ILE A 36 1.63 3.09 13.01
N SER A 37 1.61 1.77 13.22
CA SER A 37 2.06 1.14 14.45
C SER A 37 2.73 -0.18 14.11
N SER A 38 3.93 -0.41 14.64
CA SER A 38 4.70 -1.64 14.43
C SER A 38 5.66 -1.86 15.59
N GLN A 39 5.87 -3.12 15.97
CA GLN A 39 6.88 -3.50 16.97
C GLN A 39 8.32 -3.24 16.48
N ASN A 40 8.50 -2.94 15.19
CA ASN A 40 9.78 -2.58 14.59
C ASN A 40 9.94 -1.04 14.54
N ASP A 41 9.88 -0.38 15.70
CA ASP A 41 10.03 1.08 15.83
C ASP A 41 9.05 1.87 14.92
N ASP A 42 7.82 1.37 14.79
CA ASP A 42 6.79 1.89 13.86
C ASP A 42 7.26 1.99 12.41
N ARG A 43 8.16 1.09 12.00
CA ARG A 43 8.62 0.93 10.61
C ARG A 43 8.04 -0.35 10.02
N ILE A 44 7.53 -0.23 8.81
CA ILE A 44 6.92 -1.34 8.07
C ILE A 44 7.55 -1.43 6.68
N ALA A 45 8.10 -2.61 6.38
CA ALA A 45 8.63 -2.97 5.07
C ALA A 45 7.79 -4.11 4.49
N PHE A 46 7.40 -3.99 3.24
CA PHE A 46 6.79 -5.08 2.49
C PHE A 46 7.10 -4.91 1.01
N THR A 47 7.08 -6.02 0.30
CA THR A 47 7.14 -6.08 -1.16
C THR A 47 5.73 -6.27 -1.69
N ILE A 48 5.44 -5.63 -2.81
CA ILE A 48 4.18 -5.79 -3.52
C ILE A 48 4.48 -6.05 -4.98
N ASP A 49 3.73 -6.95 -5.59
CA ASP A 49 3.78 -7.13 -7.04
C ASP A 49 3.28 -5.85 -7.72
N LEU A 50 4.11 -5.27 -8.58
CA LEU A 50 3.82 -3.99 -9.23
C LEU A 50 2.59 -4.09 -10.15
N SER A 51 2.37 -5.23 -10.79
CA SER A 51 1.21 -5.44 -11.66
C SER A 51 -0.09 -5.47 -10.87
N LEU A 52 -0.08 -6.09 -9.67
CA LEU A 52 -1.22 -6.09 -8.77
C LEU A 52 -1.52 -4.69 -8.24
N LEU A 53 -0.49 -3.96 -7.80
CA LEU A 53 -0.64 -2.59 -7.33
C LEU A 53 -1.21 -1.69 -8.44
N HIS A 54 -0.64 -1.76 -9.64
CA HIS A 54 -1.12 -0.97 -10.78
C HIS A 54 -2.59 -1.28 -11.11
N ARG A 55 -2.98 -2.56 -11.15
CA ARG A 55 -4.36 -2.97 -11.42
C ARG A 55 -5.33 -2.42 -10.37
N ALA A 56 -4.98 -2.53 -9.09
CA ALA A 56 -5.82 -2.02 -8.01
C ALA A 56 -5.97 -0.49 -8.09
N LEU A 57 -4.87 0.24 -8.28
CA LEU A 57 -4.89 1.69 -8.41
C LEU A 57 -5.72 2.14 -9.61
N ARG A 58 -5.60 1.47 -10.77
CA ARG A 58 -6.43 1.77 -11.95
C ARG A 58 -7.93 1.61 -11.66
N SER A 59 -8.32 0.52 -11.00
CA SER A 59 -9.72 0.29 -10.62
C SER A 59 -10.25 1.38 -9.68
N ILE A 60 -9.43 1.83 -8.73
CA ILE A 60 -9.80 2.88 -7.77
C ILE A 60 -9.91 4.24 -8.46
N VAL A 61 -8.98 4.59 -9.35
CA VAL A 61 -8.99 5.87 -10.06
C VAL A 61 -10.28 6.02 -10.85
N THR A 62 -10.77 4.96 -11.50
CA THR A 62 -12.07 4.97 -12.19
C THR A 62 -13.22 5.32 -11.25
N ILE A 63 -13.25 4.73 -10.04
CA ILE A 63 -14.27 5.01 -9.02
C ILE A 63 -14.09 6.44 -8.47
N TYR A 64 -12.85 6.90 -8.28
CA TYR A 64 -12.54 8.23 -7.77
C TYR A 64 -13.06 9.32 -8.71
N THR A 65 -12.83 9.16 -10.02
CA THR A 65 -13.26 10.15 -11.03
C THR A 65 -14.78 10.28 -11.11
N GLU A 66 -15.52 9.22 -10.83
CA GLU A 66 -16.98 9.21 -10.91
C GLU A 66 -17.65 9.72 -9.63
N PHE A 67 -17.05 9.49 -8.46
CA PHE A 67 -17.71 9.74 -7.17
C PHE A 67 -16.96 10.69 -6.21
N GLY A 68 -15.81 11.23 -6.59
CA GLY A 68 -15.05 12.20 -5.79
C GLY A 68 -14.62 11.68 -4.41
N ASN A 69 -14.46 10.36 -4.28
CA ASN A 69 -14.35 9.68 -2.99
C ASN A 69 -12.90 9.55 -2.51
N ARG A 70 -12.63 9.84 -1.22
CA ARG A 70 -11.30 9.62 -0.63
C ARG A 70 -10.88 8.14 -0.68
N LEU A 71 -9.63 7.90 -1.11
CA LEU A 71 -9.00 6.58 -1.06
C LEU A 71 -8.39 6.35 0.32
N GLN A 72 -8.75 5.23 0.95
CA GLN A 72 -8.12 4.74 2.16
C GLN A 72 -7.32 3.48 1.86
N ILE A 73 -6.07 3.45 2.35
CA ILE A 73 -5.18 2.30 2.24
C ILE A 73 -4.96 1.75 3.65
N LYS A 74 -5.14 0.44 3.83
CA LYS A 74 -4.90 -0.22 5.12
C LYS A 74 -4.07 -1.47 4.95
N LEU A 75 -3.06 -1.64 5.80
CA LEU A 75 -2.39 -2.92 5.97
C LEU A 75 -3.12 -3.69 7.08
N VAL A 76 -3.77 -4.79 6.72
CA VAL A 76 -4.61 -5.59 7.62
C VAL A 76 -4.11 -7.02 7.68
N LYS A 77 -4.23 -7.66 8.84
CA LYS A 77 -3.95 -9.09 9.00
C LYS A 77 -5.25 -9.86 8.78
N LYS A 78 -5.29 -10.78 7.81
CA LYS A 78 -6.44 -11.67 7.57
C LYS A 78 -6.02 -13.12 7.66
N LEU A 79 -6.92 -13.99 8.09
CA LEU A 79 -6.76 -15.44 8.01
C LEU A 79 -7.40 -15.93 6.70
N PRO A 80 -6.62 -16.36 5.69
CA PRO A 80 -7.20 -16.89 4.47
C PRO A 80 -8.01 -18.18 4.75
N PRO A 81 -9.05 -18.47 3.94
CA PRO A 81 -9.71 -19.78 3.99
C PRO A 81 -8.68 -20.91 3.86
N HIS A 82 -8.82 -21.94 4.68
CA HIS A 82 -7.92 -23.10 4.73
C HIS A 82 -6.47 -22.80 5.16
N SER A 83 -6.19 -21.62 5.70
CA SER A 83 -4.90 -21.31 6.34
C SER A 83 -5.06 -21.30 7.86
N ASN A 84 -4.04 -21.82 8.55
CA ASN A 84 -3.90 -21.66 10.01
C ASN A 84 -3.03 -20.45 10.38
N GLN A 85 -2.48 -19.75 9.39
CA GLN A 85 -1.60 -18.60 9.57
C GLN A 85 -2.23 -17.33 8.99
N ALA A 86 -2.33 -16.30 9.83
CA ALA A 86 -2.82 -15.00 9.43
C ALA A 86 -1.73 -14.23 8.65
N MET A 87 -2.10 -13.72 7.47
CA MET A 87 -1.23 -13.07 6.50
C MET A 87 -1.56 -11.57 6.38
N PRO A 88 -0.57 -10.72 6.09
CA PRO A 88 -0.80 -9.30 5.81
C PRO A 88 -1.41 -9.10 4.41
N PHE A 89 -2.35 -8.17 4.30
CA PHE A 89 -2.97 -7.74 3.04
C PHE A 89 -3.05 -6.23 3.00
N LEU A 90 -2.85 -5.66 1.82
CA LEU A 90 -3.05 -4.25 1.56
C LEU A 90 -4.46 -4.05 0.97
N THR A 91 -5.35 -3.40 1.72
CA THR A 91 -6.69 -3.07 1.24
C THR A 91 -6.76 -1.64 0.75
N PHE A 92 -7.52 -1.46 -0.33
CA PHE A 92 -7.86 -0.17 -0.90
C PHE A 92 -9.37 0.01 -0.87
N GLU A 93 -9.81 1.02 -0.14
CA GLU A 93 -11.21 1.26 0.19
C GLU A 93 -11.60 2.68 -0.22
N THR A 94 -12.79 2.83 -0.78
CA THR A 94 -13.45 4.12 -1.00
C THR A 94 -14.68 4.16 -0.09
N LYS A 95 -15.13 5.34 0.38
CA LYS A 95 -16.21 5.45 1.39
C LYS A 95 -17.44 4.59 1.02
N GLY A 96 -17.61 3.45 1.70
CA GLY A 96 -18.72 2.51 1.51
C GLY A 96 -18.49 1.38 0.51
N TYR A 97 -17.42 1.41 -0.31
CA TYR A 97 -17.13 0.40 -1.32
C TYR A 97 -15.73 -0.19 -1.13
N LYS A 98 -15.64 -1.52 -0.98
CA LYS A 98 -14.36 -2.24 -1.03
C LYS A 98 -13.94 -2.36 -2.49
N SER A 99 -12.82 -1.74 -2.86
CA SER A 99 -12.40 -1.66 -4.27
C SER A 99 -11.29 -2.67 -4.62
N ALA A 100 -10.37 -2.99 -3.70
CA ALA A 100 -9.38 -4.05 -3.93
C ALA A 100 -8.72 -4.58 -2.64
N VAL A 101 -8.33 -5.86 -2.66
CA VAL A 101 -7.46 -6.50 -1.66
C VAL A 101 -6.27 -7.09 -2.42
N ILE A 102 -5.07 -6.74 -2.00
CA ILE A 102 -3.81 -7.22 -2.58
C ILE A 102 -3.00 -7.92 -1.50
#